data_AF-A0A930AK14-F1
#
_entry.id   AF-A0A930AK14-F1
#
_cell.length_a   1.000
_cell.length_b   1.000
_cell.length_c   1.000
_cell.angle_alpha   90.00
_cell.angle_beta   90.00
_cell.angle_gamma   90.00
#
_symmetry.space_group_name_H-M   'P 1'
#
loop_
_entity.id
_entity.type
_entity.pdbx_description
1 polymer ?
#
loop_
_entity_poly.entity_id
_entity_poly.type
_entity_poly.pdbx_seq_one_letter_code
_entity_poly.pdbx_strand_id
1 'polypeptide(L)'
;YEWVPDEDKFDINDHVIRRNSNKNKVIKNITETRCGVMYIDVEIRGLDKNGQQKVHYIKKPIILPIQDEKGYYLIKGKKCYLIYQMVDKMMYPSFGAVTIKSLMPICVKTVKERFNEIHKTTNKRGTTVFEEGEEWTIPIYNIQIFKNAINVLLIYSHLGITKTLNFLEVNRFIKVINKESDFPVRDDVVYFDCGKRSDIIVAAKRNIFEKEIYVRSIVGCLITLFKETKIKFEDIDNWEEWMIIVGGKNTIRRGMYQHIFFNRLLDDVTRNELKINDYDKQNIYYLLRWIIQNYHTLWAKDNLSMINKRLRCNEYIGSFVTAEISKRINRVVSLGDKAMLKDFLNLFKFPSVRVLWGRFHELLEAC
;
A
#
# COMPACT_ATOMS: atom_id res chain seq x y z
N TYR A 1 18.27 1.40 19.94
CA TYR A 1 17.28 1.79 20.96
C TYR A 1 17.83 1.36 22.30
N GLU A 2 17.43 2.05 23.37
CA GLU A 2 17.80 1.75 24.75
C GLU A 2 16.52 1.51 25.55
N TRP A 3 16.47 0.46 26.36
CA TRP A 3 15.30 0.12 27.18
C TRP A 3 15.64 0.24 28.66
N VAL A 4 14.88 1.07 29.37
CA VAL A 4 15.01 1.33 30.80
C VAL A 4 13.70 0.90 31.47
N PRO A 5 13.63 -0.35 31.98
CA PRO A 5 12.42 -0.87 32.64
C PRO A 5 12.24 -0.35 34.08
N ASP A 6 13.24 0.33 34.62
CA ASP A 6 13.29 0.70 36.03
C ASP A 6 12.74 2.11 36.21
N GLU A 7 11.68 2.24 37.02
CA GLU A 7 10.99 3.53 37.25
C GLU A 7 11.88 4.54 37.97
N ASP A 8 12.82 4.06 38.79
CA ASP A 8 13.74 4.91 39.54
C ASP A 8 14.81 5.55 38.65
N LYS A 9 14.97 5.06 37.41
CA LYS A 9 16.00 5.52 36.47
C LYS A 9 15.54 6.62 35.52
N PHE A 10 14.27 7.07 35.61
CA PHE A 10 13.77 8.18 34.81
C PHE A 10 12.79 9.07 35.59
N ASP A 11 12.82 10.38 35.34
CA ASP A 11 11.89 11.32 36.00
C ASP A 11 10.51 11.28 35.30
N ILE A 12 9.49 10.89 36.06
CA ILE A 12 8.09 10.89 35.63
C ILE A 12 7.62 12.29 35.20
N ASN A 13 8.16 13.36 35.80
CA ASN A 13 7.77 14.74 35.51
C ASN A 13 8.17 15.18 34.10
N ASP A 14 9.26 14.63 33.54
CA ASP A 14 9.72 14.90 32.17
C ASP A 14 8.73 14.43 31.10
N HIS A 15 7.69 13.71 31.52
CA HIS A 15 6.73 13.08 30.64
C HIS A 15 5.31 13.60 30.83
N VAL A 16 5.06 14.50 31.79
CA VAL A 16 3.74 15.08 32.03
C VAL A 16 3.32 16.00 30.88
N ILE A 17 2.17 15.70 30.28
CA ILE A 17 1.58 16.58 29.25
C ILE A 17 0.61 17.54 29.93
N ARG A 18 0.96 18.83 29.90
CA ARG A 18 0.06 19.93 30.27
C ARG A 18 -0.55 20.51 29.00
N ARG A 19 -1.88 20.40 28.83
CA ARG A 19 -2.61 21.16 27.80
C ARG A 19 -3.44 22.26 28.42
N ASN A 20 -3.15 23.50 28.02
CA ASN A 20 -4.10 24.61 28.15
C ASN A 20 -4.92 24.66 26.87
N SER A 21 -6.05 23.95 26.85
CA SER A 21 -7.13 24.22 25.89
C SER A 21 -8.32 24.68 26.73
N ASN A 22 -8.94 25.79 26.31
CA ASN A 22 -9.97 26.55 27.01
C ASN A 22 -10.73 25.79 28.13
N LYS A 23 -10.59 26.35 29.34
CA LYS A 23 -11.34 26.08 30.58
C LYS A 23 -11.17 24.75 31.32
N ASN A 24 -10.58 23.69 30.76
CA ASN A 24 -10.26 22.47 31.54
C ASN A 24 -8.78 22.07 31.40
N LYS A 25 -8.00 22.23 32.47
CA LYS A 25 -6.62 21.71 32.57
C LYS A 25 -6.66 20.18 32.70
N VAL A 26 -6.60 19.47 31.57
CA VAL A 26 -6.41 18.02 31.59
C VAL A 26 -4.91 17.74 31.71
N ILE A 27 -4.45 17.47 32.93
CA ILE A 27 -3.10 16.97 33.20
C ILE A 27 -3.13 15.46 32.97
N LYS A 28 -2.36 14.95 32.01
CA LYS A 28 -2.15 13.51 31.84
C LYS A 28 -0.82 13.14 32.48
N ASN A 29 -0.87 12.32 33.53
CA ASN A 29 0.28 11.87 34.31
C ASN A 29 0.32 10.33 34.35
N ILE A 30 1.52 9.76 34.38
CA ILE A 30 1.79 8.32 34.42
C ILE A 30 2.02 7.79 35.84
N THR A 31 1.99 8.61 36.89
CA THR A 31 2.38 8.23 38.27
C THR A 31 1.70 6.97 38.80
N GLU A 32 0.46 6.72 38.41
CA GLU A 32 -0.30 5.54 38.84
C GLU A 32 -0.20 4.36 37.86
N THR A 33 0.71 4.42 36.89
CA THR A 33 0.87 3.40 35.84
C THR A 33 2.29 2.87 35.87
N ARG A 34 2.43 1.54 35.97
CA ARG A 34 3.74 0.92 35.97
C ARG A 34 4.35 0.94 34.57
N CYS A 35 5.43 1.69 34.39
CA CYS A 35 5.96 2.08 33.08
C CYS A 35 7.49 1.97 33.02
N GLY A 36 8.01 1.67 31.83
CA GLY A 36 9.42 1.84 31.49
C GLY A 36 9.57 2.82 30.33
N VAL A 37 10.81 3.25 30.08
CA VAL A 37 11.14 4.17 28.99
C VAL A 37 12.01 3.48 27.96
N MET A 38 11.55 3.50 26.71
CA MET A 38 12.34 3.14 25.54
C MET A 38 12.86 4.41 24.86
N TYR A 39 14.16 4.59 24.79
CA TYR A 39 14.77 5.66 24.00
C TYR A 39 15.07 5.17 22.59
N ILE A 40 14.60 5.94 21.62
CA ILE A 40 14.97 5.78 20.22
C ILE A 40 15.94 6.88 19.86
N ASP A 41 17.15 6.49 19.48
CA ASP A 41 18.13 7.39 18.89
C ASP A 41 17.85 7.52 17.40
N VAL A 42 17.66 8.75 16.97
CA VAL A 42 17.31 9.08 15.59
C VAL A 42 18.34 10.08 15.09
N GLU A 43 18.94 9.75 13.97
CA GLU A 43 19.80 10.65 13.24
C GLU A 43 19.05 11.16 12.00
N ILE A 44 19.00 12.48 11.83
CA ILE A 44 18.38 13.13 10.68
C ILE A 44 19.46 13.94 9.97
N ARG A 45 19.77 13.53 8.74
CA ARG A 45 20.68 14.23 7.84
C ARG A 45 19.89 14.92 6.73
N GLY A 46 20.23 16.16 6.42
CA GLY A 46 19.64 16.87 5.29
C GLY A 46 20.32 18.21 5.03
N LEU A 47 19.96 18.85 3.92
CA LEU A 47 20.43 20.19 3.60
C LEU A 47 19.54 21.23 4.29
N ASP A 48 20.16 22.25 4.88
CA ASP A 48 19.44 23.44 5.34
C ASP A 48 19.13 24.37 4.14
N LYS A 49 18.36 25.44 4.38
CA LYS A 49 17.98 26.45 3.38
C LYS A 49 19.17 27.05 2.61
N ASN A 50 20.36 27.02 3.21
CA ASN A 50 21.59 27.56 2.63
C ASN A 50 22.43 26.50 1.89
N GLY A 51 21.90 25.29 1.66
CA GLY A 51 22.60 24.20 0.98
C GLY A 51 23.69 23.51 1.82
N GLN A 52 23.82 23.86 3.11
CA GLN A 52 24.77 23.20 4.01
C GLN A 52 24.15 21.93 4.60
N GLN A 53 24.94 20.85 4.61
CA GLN A 53 24.55 19.59 5.24
C GLN A 53 24.52 19.76 6.77
N LYS A 54 23.35 19.51 7.37
CA LYS A 54 23.16 19.46 8.82
C LYS A 54 22.79 18.06 9.26
N VAL A 55 23.31 17.69 10.42
CA VAL A 55 23.00 16.45 11.11
C VAL A 55 22.38 16.80 12.46
N HIS A 56 21.22 16.24 12.74
CA HIS A 56 20.55 16.36 14.04
C HIS A 56 20.41 14.98 14.66
N TYR A 57 20.85 14.86 15.91
CA TYR A 57 20.61 13.69 16.73
C TYR A 57 19.45 13.97 17.68
N ILE A 58 18.45 13.09 17.67
CA ILE A 58 17.30 13.15 18.57
C ILE A 58 17.29 11.87 19.38
N LYS A 59 17.40 11.98 20.69
CA LYS A 59 17.08 10.89 21.62
C LYS A 59 15.62 11.04 22.05
N LYS A 60 14.74 10.16 21.57
CA LYS A 60 13.29 10.26 21.79
C LYS A 60 12.82 9.23 22.81
N PRO A 61 12.31 9.64 23.99
CA PRO A 61 11.68 8.72 24.92
C PRO A 61 10.28 8.30 24.45
N ILE A 62 9.98 7.03 24.58
CA ILE A 62 8.66 6.42 24.43
C ILE A 62 8.37 5.64 25.70
N ILE A 63 7.28 5.99 26.38
CA ILE A 63 6.86 5.28 27.58
C ILE A 63 6.08 4.06 27.16
N LEU A 64 6.34 2.92 27.81
CA LEU A 64 5.68 1.64 27.57
C LEU A 64 5.30 1.02 28.92
N PRO A 65 4.08 0.48 29.08
CA PRO A 65 3.68 -0.16 30.32
C PRO A 65 4.44 -1.49 30.50
N ILE A 66 4.74 -1.81 31.76
CA ILE A 66 5.50 -3.03 32.10
C ILE A 66 4.54 -4.08 32.64
N GLN A 67 4.74 -5.31 32.18
CA GLN A 67 4.00 -6.47 32.63
C GLN A 67 4.57 -6.98 33.97
N ASP A 68 3.72 -7.35 34.92
CA ASP A 68 4.10 -8.08 36.13
C ASP A 68 4.38 -9.56 35.82
N GLU A 69 4.95 -10.28 36.79
CA GLU A 69 5.29 -11.71 36.66
C GLU A 69 4.06 -12.60 36.37
N LYS A 70 2.86 -12.11 36.69
CA LYS A 70 1.58 -12.80 36.48
C LYS A 70 0.89 -12.38 35.19
N GLY A 71 1.53 -11.56 34.36
CA GLY A 71 1.02 -11.16 33.06
C GLY A 71 0.15 -9.90 33.05
N TYR A 72 0.01 -9.19 34.17
CA TYR A 72 -0.84 -8.01 34.31
C TYR A 72 -0.09 -6.70 34.15
N TYR A 73 -0.80 -5.66 33.75
CA TYR A 73 -0.33 -4.28 33.67
C TYR A 73 -1.03 -3.44 34.73
N LEU A 74 -0.28 -2.58 35.41
CA LEU A 74 -0.85 -1.58 36.32
C LEU A 74 -1.06 -0.28 35.54
N ILE A 75 -2.30 0.12 35.33
CA ILE A 75 -2.67 1.32 34.58
C ILE A 75 -3.63 2.14 35.43
N LYS A 76 -3.24 3.37 35.80
CA LYS A 76 -4.02 4.27 36.67
C LYS A 76 -4.50 3.59 37.98
N GLY A 77 -3.61 2.87 38.64
CA GLY A 77 -3.90 2.14 39.87
C GLY A 77 -4.77 0.89 39.68
N LYS A 78 -5.23 0.60 38.46
CA LYS A 78 -6.02 -0.61 38.14
C LYS A 78 -5.14 -1.70 37.55
N LYS A 79 -5.36 -2.92 38.02
CA LYS A 79 -4.72 -4.12 37.49
C LYS A 79 -5.49 -4.60 36.26
N CYS A 80 -4.86 -4.56 35.10
CA CYS A 80 -5.44 -4.94 33.81
C CYS A 80 -4.67 -6.13 33.25
N TYR A 81 -5.34 -7.02 32.52
CA TYR A 81 -4.67 -8.05 31.71
C TYR A 81 -4.90 -7.74 30.23
N LEU A 82 -3.95 -8.11 29.37
CA LEU A 82 -4.19 -8.02 27.93
C LEU A 82 -5.06 -9.20 27.50
N ILE A 83 -6.16 -8.90 26.83
CA ILE A 83 -6.95 -9.94 26.15
C ILE A 83 -6.11 -10.44 24.98
N TYR A 84 -5.74 -11.72 25.04
CA TYR A 84 -5.06 -12.37 23.93
C TYR A 84 -5.98 -12.42 22.71
N GLN A 85 -5.57 -11.76 21.64
CA GLN A 85 -6.31 -11.77 20.37
C GLN A 85 -5.64 -12.72 19.40
N MET A 86 -6.43 -13.65 18.84
CA MET A 86 -5.99 -14.40 17.67
C MET A 86 -6.18 -13.54 16.42
N VAL A 87 -5.13 -13.42 15.63
CA VAL A 87 -5.10 -12.61 14.42
C VAL A 87 -4.51 -13.39 13.27
N ASP A 88 -4.86 -13.04 12.04
CA ASP A 88 -4.24 -13.68 10.87
C ASP A 88 -2.72 -13.46 10.83
N LYS A 89 -1.98 -14.49 10.44
CA LYS A 89 -0.51 -14.48 10.43
C LYS A 89 0.07 -13.38 9.55
N MET A 90 -0.31 -13.36 8.27
CA MET A 90 0.37 -12.57 7.24
C MET A 90 -0.59 -11.80 6.35
N MET A 91 -1.70 -12.43 6.02
CA MET A 91 -2.72 -11.84 5.17
C MET A 91 -4.09 -12.26 5.64
N TYR A 92 -5.07 -11.44 5.32
CA TYR A 92 -6.47 -11.77 5.54
C TYR A 92 -7.26 -11.44 4.27
N PRO A 93 -8.01 -12.39 3.73
CA PRO A 93 -9.03 -12.09 2.75
C PRO A 93 -10.23 -11.40 3.42
N SER A 94 -10.77 -10.41 2.74
CA SER A 94 -12.05 -9.78 3.03
C SER A 94 -12.92 -9.74 1.76
N PHE A 95 -14.13 -9.20 1.85
CA PHE A 95 -15.05 -9.19 0.71
C PHE A 95 -14.44 -8.49 -0.51
N GLY A 96 -14.12 -9.28 -1.55
CA GLY A 96 -13.45 -8.81 -2.76
C GLY A 96 -12.06 -8.21 -2.56
N ALA A 97 -11.34 -8.58 -1.49
CA ALA A 97 -9.99 -8.07 -1.25
C ALA A 97 -9.07 -9.08 -0.56
N VAL A 98 -7.77 -8.98 -0.86
CA VAL A 98 -6.70 -9.67 -0.15
C VAL A 98 -5.78 -8.61 0.43
N THR A 99 -5.57 -8.62 1.74
CA THR A 99 -4.73 -7.62 2.42
C THR A 99 -3.54 -8.28 3.09
N ILE A 100 -2.33 -7.85 2.73
CA ILE A 100 -1.10 -8.21 3.43
C ILE A 100 -0.89 -7.27 4.61
N LYS A 101 -0.61 -7.85 5.77
CA LYS A 101 -0.23 -7.13 6.98
C LYS A 101 1.24 -6.71 6.86
N SER A 102 1.45 -5.40 6.81
CA SER A 102 2.75 -4.75 6.88
C SER A 102 2.58 -3.43 7.63
N LEU A 103 3.68 -2.68 7.85
CA LEU A 103 3.60 -1.33 8.40
C LEU A 103 2.67 -0.43 7.58
N MET A 104 2.66 -0.65 6.26
CA MET A 104 1.82 0.02 5.27
C MET A 104 1.02 -1.02 4.49
N PRO A 105 -0.17 -1.43 4.98
CA PRO A 105 -0.90 -2.58 4.44
C PRO A 105 -1.12 -2.47 2.94
N ILE A 106 -0.79 -3.55 2.22
CA ILE A 106 -1.01 -3.68 0.78
C ILE A 106 -2.34 -4.41 0.61
N CYS A 107 -3.34 -3.71 0.12
CA CYS A 107 -4.69 -4.26 -0.10
C CYS A 107 -4.97 -4.33 -1.60
N VAL A 108 -5.08 -5.55 -2.14
CA VAL A 108 -5.49 -5.79 -3.52
C VAL A 108 -6.99 -6.08 -3.53
N LYS A 109 -7.75 -5.22 -4.20
CA LYS A 109 -9.20 -5.33 -4.38
C LYS A 109 -9.52 -5.80 -5.78
N THR A 110 -10.57 -6.60 -5.90
CA THR A 110 -11.15 -6.95 -7.20
C THR A 110 -12.49 -6.24 -7.40
N VAL A 111 -12.69 -5.70 -8.60
CA VAL A 111 -13.96 -5.13 -9.05
C VAL A 111 -14.32 -5.78 -10.39
N LYS A 112 -15.57 -6.22 -10.54
CA LYS A 112 -16.05 -6.77 -11.80
C LYS A 112 -16.62 -5.63 -12.65
N GLU A 113 -16.08 -5.44 -13.84
CA GLU A 113 -16.62 -4.50 -14.83
C GLU A 113 -17.01 -5.23 -16.11
N ARG A 114 -17.87 -4.60 -16.90
CA ARG A 114 -18.35 -5.13 -18.18
C ARG A 114 -17.61 -4.47 -19.33
N PHE A 115 -17.17 -5.28 -20.27
CA PHE A 115 -16.44 -4.86 -21.46
C PHE A 115 -17.06 -5.50 -22.69
N ASN A 116 -17.28 -4.71 -23.72
CA ASN A 116 -17.77 -5.20 -25.00
C ASN A 116 -16.57 -5.55 -25.88
N GLU A 117 -16.56 -6.76 -26.41
CA GLU A 117 -15.67 -7.12 -27.50
C GLU A 117 -15.97 -6.22 -28.72
N ILE A 118 -14.96 -5.96 -29.55
CA ILE A 118 -15.12 -5.26 -30.82
C ILE A 118 -14.76 -6.17 -31.98
N HIS A 119 -15.59 -6.21 -33.00
CA HIS A 119 -15.32 -6.88 -34.27
C HIS A 119 -15.08 -5.82 -35.34
N LYS A 120 -14.01 -5.98 -36.12
CA LYS A 120 -13.66 -5.05 -37.19
C LYS A 120 -14.30 -5.55 -38.48
N THR A 121 -15.32 -4.82 -38.96
CA THR A 121 -16.10 -5.16 -40.15
C THR A 121 -15.84 -4.10 -41.22
N THR A 122 -15.56 -4.51 -42.46
CA THR A 122 -15.40 -3.56 -43.58
C THR A 122 -16.76 -3.31 -44.24
N ASN A 123 -17.24 -2.08 -44.19
CA ASN A 123 -18.46 -1.71 -44.87
C ASN A 123 -18.30 -1.78 -46.39
N LYS A 124 -19.42 -1.87 -47.13
CA LYS A 124 -19.48 -1.90 -48.61
C LYS A 124 -18.76 -0.72 -49.30
N ARG A 125 -18.40 0.33 -48.57
CA ARG A 125 -17.65 1.51 -49.04
C ARG A 125 -16.13 1.44 -48.78
N GLY A 126 -15.62 0.30 -48.31
CA GLY A 126 -14.20 0.12 -47.96
C GLY A 126 -13.79 0.76 -46.63
N THR A 127 -14.75 1.30 -45.87
CA THR A 127 -14.49 1.89 -44.55
C THR A 127 -14.57 0.82 -43.47
N THR A 128 -13.51 0.72 -42.67
CA THR A 128 -13.49 -0.11 -41.46
C THR A 128 -14.43 0.47 -40.41
N VAL A 129 -15.34 -0.34 -39.89
CA VAL A 129 -16.19 -0.03 -38.74
C VAL A 129 -15.99 -1.07 -37.65
N PHE A 130 -16.03 -0.63 -36.39
CA PHE A 130 -16.01 -1.52 -35.24
C PHE A 130 -17.45 -1.76 -34.79
N GLU A 131 -17.88 -3.02 -34.81
CA GLU A 131 -19.17 -3.48 -34.31
C GLU A 131 -19.00 -4.07 -32.90
N GLU A 132 -19.99 -3.88 -32.03
CA GLU A 132 -19.96 -4.46 -30.69
C GLU A 132 -20.26 -5.97 -30.77
N GLY A 133 -19.37 -6.77 -30.20
CA GLY A 133 -19.50 -8.20 -30.07
C GLY A 133 -20.04 -8.60 -28.69
N GLU A 134 -19.51 -9.69 -28.15
CA GLU A 134 -19.95 -10.26 -26.86
C GLU A 134 -19.60 -9.37 -25.65
N GLU A 135 -20.51 -9.29 -24.67
CA GLU A 135 -20.27 -8.61 -23.39
C GLU A 135 -19.56 -9.55 -22.40
N TRP A 136 -18.38 -9.15 -21.96
CA TRP A 136 -17.56 -9.89 -21.00
C TRP A 136 -17.58 -9.22 -19.63
N THR A 137 -17.89 -9.97 -18.58
CA THR A 137 -17.68 -9.52 -17.20
C THR A 137 -16.28 -9.90 -16.72
N ILE A 138 -15.40 -8.90 -16.59
CA ILE A 138 -13.97 -9.08 -16.30
C ILE A 138 -13.65 -8.58 -14.89
N PRO A 139 -12.99 -9.39 -14.04
CA PRO A 139 -12.47 -8.93 -12.76
C PRO A 139 -11.19 -8.11 -12.96
N ILE A 140 -11.16 -6.89 -12.42
CA ILE A 140 -10.05 -5.94 -12.47
C ILE A 140 -9.41 -5.86 -11.08
N TYR A 141 -8.09 -5.75 -11.04
CA TYR A 141 -7.33 -5.61 -9.79
C TYR A 141 -6.90 -4.17 -9.54
N ASN A 142 -7.30 -3.65 -8.38
CA ASN A 142 -6.92 -2.34 -7.90
C ASN A 142 -6.14 -2.48 -6.59
N ILE A 143 -5.09 -1.70 -6.42
CA ILE A 143 -4.37 -1.60 -5.16
C ILE A 143 -4.93 -0.41 -4.39
N GLN A 144 -5.41 -0.67 -3.18
CA GLN A 144 -5.75 0.39 -2.26
C GLN A 144 -4.51 0.82 -1.49
N ILE A 145 -4.06 2.04 -1.78
CA ILE A 145 -3.00 2.71 -1.05
C ILE A 145 -3.65 3.84 -0.25
N PHE A 146 -3.65 3.70 1.08
CA PHE A 146 -4.40 4.55 2.00
C PHE A 146 -5.91 4.56 1.69
N LYS A 147 -6.42 5.66 1.14
CA LYS A 147 -7.84 5.85 0.80
C LYS A 147 -8.12 5.74 -0.70
N ASN A 148 -7.09 5.78 -1.54
CA ASN A 148 -7.25 5.78 -2.99
C ASN A 148 -7.04 4.37 -3.51
N ALA A 149 -7.94 3.93 -4.39
CA ALA A 149 -7.74 2.75 -5.21
C ALA A 149 -7.10 3.19 -6.52
N ILE A 150 -6.00 2.53 -6.89
CA ILE A 150 -5.33 2.73 -8.18
C ILE A 150 -5.29 1.41 -8.93
N ASN A 151 -5.37 1.48 -10.24
CA ASN A 151 -5.14 0.31 -11.10
C ASN A 151 -3.76 -0.30 -10.78
N VAL A 152 -3.71 -1.62 -10.56
CA VAL A 152 -2.47 -2.30 -10.19
C VAL A 152 -1.36 -2.11 -11.22
N LEU A 153 -1.70 -2.03 -12.51
CA LEU A 153 -0.74 -1.88 -13.59
C LEU A 153 -0.02 -0.54 -13.55
N LEU A 154 -0.60 0.48 -12.90
CA LEU A 154 0.03 1.79 -12.74
C LEU A 154 1.34 1.72 -11.94
N ILE A 155 1.50 0.74 -11.04
CA ILE A 155 2.75 0.55 -10.30
C ILE A 155 3.87 0.03 -11.21
N TYR A 156 3.54 -0.72 -12.26
CA TYR A 156 4.53 -1.26 -13.19
C TYR A 156 4.90 -0.30 -14.33
N SER A 157 4.25 0.86 -14.41
CA SER A 157 4.43 1.84 -15.50
C SER A 157 5.87 2.32 -15.68
N HIS A 158 6.70 2.28 -14.64
CA HIS A 158 8.14 2.58 -14.75
C HIS A 158 8.91 1.66 -15.72
N LEU A 159 8.33 0.52 -16.12
CA LEU A 159 8.91 -0.38 -17.12
C LEU A 159 8.42 -0.09 -18.54
N GLY A 160 7.32 0.65 -18.70
CA GLY A 160 6.52 0.64 -19.94
C GLY A 160 5.61 -0.59 -20.03
N ILE A 161 4.65 -0.58 -20.95
CA ILE A 161 3.64 -1.63 -21.07
C ILE A 161 4.23 -2.94 -21.58
N THR A 162 5.09 -2.91 -22.60
CA THR A 162 5.63 -4.14 -23.21
C THR A 162 6.46 -4.93 -22.20
N LYS A 163 7.34 -4.24 -21.46
CA LYS A 163 8.14 -4.88 -20.40
C LYS A 163 7.28 -5.32 -19.23
N THR A 164 6.23 -4.58 -18.88
CA THR A 164 5.26 -5.00 -17.86
C THR A 164 4.59 -6.32 -18.23
N LEU A 165 4.12 -6.47 -19.47
CA LEU A 165 3.50 -7.71 -19.94
C LEU A 165 4.47 -8.88 -19.98
N ASN A 166 5.75 -8.63 -20.24
CA ASN A 166 6.81 -9.65 -20.13
C ASN A 166 7.03 -10.06 -18.67
N PHE A 167 7.13 -9.10 -17.75
CA PHE A 167 7.33 -9.34 -16.32
C PHE A 167 6.17 -10.14 -15.69
N LEU A 168 4.95 -9.84 -16.14
CA LEU A 168 3.72 -10.55 -15.75
C LEU A 168 3.52 -11.87 -16.53
N GLU A 169 4.42 -12.22 -17.46
CA GLU A 169 4.43 -13.46 -18.25
C GLU A 169 3.21 -13.64 -19.19
N VAL A 170 2.53 -12.54 -19.53
CA VAL A 170 1.32 -12.55 -20.38
C VAL A 170 1.52 -11.97 -21.78
N ASN A 171 2.69 -11.41 -22.11
CA ASN A 171 2.99 -10.82 -23.43
C ASN A 171 2.79 -11.78 -24.62
N ARG A 172 2.87 -13.09 -24.38
CA ARG A 172 2.61 -14.13 -25.41
C ARG A 172 1.13 -14.30 -25.74
N PHE A 173 0.24 -13.80 -24.89
CA PHE A 173 -1.21 -13.95 -24.98
C PHE A 173 -1.92 -12.63 -25.22
N ILE A 174 -1.38 -11.53 -24.71
CA ILE A 174 -1.94 -10.18 -24.80
C ILE A 174 -1.04 -9.32 -25.68
N LYS A 175 -1.65 -8.57 -26.60
CA LYS A 175 -1.00 -7.57 -27.44
C LYS A 175 -1.73 -6.24 -27.37
N VAL A 176 -0.97 -5.17 -27.42
CA VAL A 176 -1.48 -3.80 -27.51
C VAL A 176 -1.24 -3.35 -28.94
N ILE A 177 -2.28 -2.85 -29.60
CA ILE A 177 -2.29 -2.56 -31.03
C ILE A 177 -2.74 -1.11 -31.23
N ASN A 178 -2.17 -0.44 -32.23
CA ASN A 178 -2.66 0.86 -32.66
C ASN A 178 -3.97 0.69 -33.42
N LYS A 179 -5.02 1.39 -32.99
CA LYS A 179 -6.35 1.40 -33.60
C LYS A 179 -6.35 1.84 -35.06
N GLU A 180 -5.43 2.73 -35.43
CA GLU A 180 -5.28 3.25 -36.79
C GLU A 180 -4.49 2.32 -37.71
N SER A 181 -3.79 1.33 -37.14
CA SER A 181 -3.02 0.36 -37.93
C SER A 181 -3.93 -0.71 -38.53
N ASP A 182 -3.59 -1.16 -39.74
CA ASP A 182 -4.23 -2.34 -40.32
C ASP A 182 -3.67 -3.60 -39.68
N PHE A 183 -4.44 -4.16 -38.74
CA PHE A 183 -4.18 -5.48 -38.18
C PHE A 183 -5.18 -6.51 -38.75
N PRO A 184 -4.72 -7.75 -39.03
CA PRO A 184 -5.60 -8.83 -39.45
C PRO A 184 -6.51 -9.19 -38.28
N VAL A 185 -7.82 -9.10 -38.51
CA VAL A 185 -8.83 -9.62 -37.59
C VAL A 185 -8.70 -11.14 -37.64
N ARG A 186 -8.53 -11.75 -36.48
CA ARG A 186 -8.50 -13.20 -36.38
C ARG A 186 -9.57 -13.65 -35.39
N ASP A 187 -10.29 -14.70 -35.76
CA ASP A 187 -11.36 -15.26 -34.93
C ASP A 187 -10.81 -15.86 -33.62
N ASP A 188 -9.52 -16.23 -33.61
CA ASP A 188 -8.82 -16.76 -32.42
C ASP A 188 -8.37 -15.68 -31.43
N VAL A 189 -8.70 -14.41 -31.68
CA VAL A 189 -8.32 -13.25 -30.87
C VAL A 189 -9.55 -12.43 -30.51
N VAL A 190 -9.66 -12.06 -29.24
CA VAL A 190 -10.64 -11.08 -28.76
C VAL A 190 -10.00 -9.69 -28.74
N TYR A 191 -10.75 -8.69 -29.15
CA TYR A 191 -10.30 -7.31 -29.24
C TYR A 191 -11.19 -6.40 -28.38
N PHE A 192 -10.56 -5.45 -27.68
CA PHE A 192 -11.27 -4.49 -26.83
C PHE A 192 -10.79 -3.06 -27.11
N ASP A 193 -11.74 -2.14 -27.30
CA ASP A 193 -11.45 -0.71 -27.44
C ASP A 193 -11.16 -0.07 -26.07
N CYS A 194 -10.13 0.76 -25.99
CA CYS A 194 -9.78 1.48 -24.76
C CYS A 194 -10.51 2.83 -24.60
N GLY A 195 -11.55 3.05 -25.43
CA GLY A 195 -12.47 4.18 -25.37
C GLY A 195 -12.24 5.20 -26.48
N LYS A 196 -13.25 6.07 -26.69
CA LYS A 196 -13.33 6.97 -27.86
C LYS A 196 -12.14 7.92 -28.06
N ARG A 197 -11.38 8.23 -27.01
CA ARG A 197 -10.23 9.15 -27.06
C ARG A 197 -8.88 8.45 -27.00
N SER A 198 -8.88 7.11 -27.03
CA SER A 198 -7.67 6.30 -27.09
C SER A 198 -7.52 5.73 -28.49
N ASP A 199 -6.29 5.75 -28.97
CA ASP A 199 -5.79 5.13 -30.21
C ASP A 199 -5.33 3.68 -29.95
N ILE A 200 -5.69 3.10 -28.80
CA ILE A 200 -5.19 1.79 -28.35
C ILE A 200 -6.31 0.75 -28.37
N ILE A 201 -6.00 -0.42 -28.92
CA ILE A 201 -6.79 -1.65 -28.82
C ILE A 201 -5.99 -2.68 -28.01
N VAL A 202 -6.66 -3.34 -27.07
CA VAL A 202 -6.09 -4.49 -26.35
C VAL A 202 -6.64 -5.75 -26.98
N ALA A 203 -5.73 -6.61 -27.45
CA ALA A 203 -6.03 -7.88 -28.10
C ALA A 203 -5.52 -9.05 -27.23
N ALA A 204 -6.29 -10.12 -27.12
CA ALA A 204 -5.88 -11.32 -26.40
C ALA A 204 -6.30 -12.61 -27.11
N LYS A 205 -5.51 -13.67 -27.01
CA LYS A 205 -5.87 -14.99 -27.56
C LYS A 205 -7.14 -15.54 -26.88
N ARG A 206 -8.20 -15.76 -27.65
CA ARG A 206 -9.55 -16.16 -27.19
C ARG A 206 -9.51 -17.39 -26.27
N ASN A 207 -8.87 -18.48 -26.73
CA ASN A 207 -8.78 -19.74 -25.98
C ASN A 207 -8.21 -19.58 -24.56
N ILE A 208 -7.27 -18.67 -24.37
CA ILE A 208 -6.59 -18.47 -23.08
C ILE A 208 -7.33 -17.43 -22.26
N PHE A 209 -7.87 -16.40 -22.91
CA PHE A 209 -8.70 -15.39 -22.27
C PHE A 209 -9.95 -16.00 -21.61
N GLU A 210 -10.58 -16.98 -22.25
CA GLU A 210 -11.75 -17.68 -21.71
C GLU A 210 -11.40 -18.60 -20.52
N LYS A 211 -10.26 -19.29 -20.61
CA LYS A 211 -9.85 -20.30 -19.62
C LYS A 211 -9.16 -19.68 -18.40
N GLU A 212 -8.26 -18.73 -18.60
CA GLU A 212 -7.36 -18.21 -17.57
C GLU A 212 -7.83 -16.86 -17.05
N ILE A 213 -8.40 -16.86 -15.84
CA ILE A 213 -8.94 -15.65 -15.20
C ILE A 213 -7.85 -14.58 -15.03
N TYR A 214 -6.60 -14.98 -14.76
CA TYR A 214 -5.47 -14.07 -14.64
C TYR A 214 -5.26 -13.24 -15.91
N VAL A 215 -5.20 -13.90 -17.08
CA VAL A 215 -5.03 -13.23 -18.38
C VAL A 215 -6.20 -12.28 -18.65
N ARG A 216 -7.42 -12.75 -18.42
CA ARG A 216 -8.64 -11.93 -18.54
C ARG A 216 -8.59 -10.69 -17.66
N SER A 217 -8.14 -10.83 -16.41
CA SER A 217 -7.99 -9.71 -15.48
C SER A 217 -6.94 -8.69 -15.93
N ILE A 218 -5.79 -9.14 -16.46
CA ILE A 218 -4.78 -8.21 -16.96
C ILE A 218 -5.31 -7.43 -18.17
N VAL A 219 -6.09 -8.06 -19.06
CA VAL A 219 -6.79 -7.36 -20.15
C VAL A 219 -7.72 -6.28 -19.61
N GLY A 220 -8.58 -6.61 -18.64
CA GLY A 220 -9.45 -5.62 -17.99
C GLY A 220 -8.68 -4.46 -17.35
N CYS A 221 -7.59 -4.78 -16.63
CA CYS A 221 -6.72 -3.76 -16.06
C CYS A 221 -6.09 -2.86 -17.13
N LEU A 222 -5.66 -3.38 -18.28
CA LEU A 222 -5.11 -2.58 -19.38
C LEU A 222 -6.15 -1.63 -19.97
N ILE A 223 -7.35 -2.13 -20.27
CA ILE A 223 -8.43 -1.33 -20.86
C ILE A 223 -8.75 -0.16 -19.94
N THR A 224 -8.96 -0.42 -18.64
CA THR A 224 -9.26 0.63 -17.66
C THR A 224 -8.09 1.59 -17.49
N LEU A 225 -6.85 1.09 -17.46
CA LEU A 225 -5.66 1.94 -17.39
C LEU A 225 -5.60 2.92 -18.57
N PHE A 226 -5.72 2.44 -19.80
CA PHE A 226 -5.64 3.29 -20.99
C PHE A 226 -6.82 4.28 -21.09
N LYS A 227 -8.02 3.85 -20.69
CA LYS A 227 -9.20 4.72 -20.62
C LYS A 227 -9.02 5.88 -19.64
N GLU A 228 -8.38 5.63 -18.50
CA GLU A 228 -8.11 6.62 -17.46
C GLU A 228 -6.95 7.56 -17.83
N THR A 229 -5.83 7.01 -18.28
CA THR A 229 -4.60 7.80 -18.53
C THR A 229 -4.69 8.59 -19.83
N LYS A 230 -5.32 8.01 -20.86
CA LYS A 230 -5.43 8.54 -22.24
C LYS A 230 -4.05 8.76 -22.87
N ILE A 231 -3.11 7.87 -22.56
CA ILE A 231 -1.81 7.81 -23.22
C ILE A 231 -2.00 7.39 -24.69
N LYS A 232 -1.15 7.91 -25.58
CA LYS A 232 -1.13 7.53 -26.99
C LYS A 232 -0.39 6.21 -27.18
N PHE A 233 -0.69 5.50 -28.27
CA PHE A 233 -0.02 4.24 -28.60
C PHE A 233 1.50 4.40 -28.74
N GLU A 234 1.95 5.51 -29.34
CA GLU A 234 3.38 5.80 -29.54
C GLU A 234 4.16 5.92 -28.22
N ASP A 235 3.47 6.33 -27.16
CA ASP A 235 4.07 6.62 -25.85
C ASP A 235 3.91 5.47 -24.84
N ILE A 236 3.33 4.32 -25.21
CA ILE A 236 3.04 3.23 -24.25
C ILE A 236 4.29 2.65 -23.57
N ASP A 237 5.45 2.79 -24.20
CA ASP A 237 6.74 2.38 -23.64
C ASP A 237 7.66 3.58 -23.31
N ASN A 238 7.13 4.81 -23.40
CA ASN A 238 7.86 6.03 -23.04
C ASN A 238 7.85 6.23 -21.53
N TRP A 239 9.03 6.09 -20.92
CA TRP A 239 9.20 6.22 -19.47
C TRP A 239 8.80 7.60 -18.94
N GLU A 240 9.14 8.68 -19.66
CA GLU A 240 8.92 10.06 -19.18
C GLU A 240 7.42 10.37 -19.08
N GLU A 241 6.65 9.97 -20.11
CA GLU A 241 5.20 10.12 -20.14
C GLU A 241 4.53 9.36 -18.99
N TRP A 242 4.98 8.12 -18.72
CA TRP A 242 4.48 7.36 -17.57
C TRP A 242 4.80 8.03 -16.23
N MET A 243 5.99 8.61 -16.06
CA MET A 243 6.32 9.35 -14.84
C MET A 243 5.46 10.60 -14.67
N ILE A 244 5.14 11.31 -15.75
CA ILE A 244 4.23 12.46 -15.71
C ILE A 244 2.83 12.01 -15.31
N ILE A 245 2.31 10.93 -15.90
CA ILE A 245 0.99 10.36 -15.59
C ILE A 245 0.90 9.93 -14.12
N VAL A 246 1.86 9.12 -13.65
CA VAL A 246 1.92 8.66 -12.25
C VAL A 246 2.05 9.84 -11.28
N GLY A 247 2.78 10.88 -11.68
CA GLY A 247 2.91 12.14 -10.95
C GLY A 247 1.64 13.01 -10.94
N GLY A 248 0.53 12.56 -11.52
CA GLY A 248 -0.73 13.31 -11.61
C GLY A 248 -0.69 14.41 -12.67
N LYS A 249 -0.03 14.15 -13.81
CA LYS A 249 0.17 15.07 -14.94
C LYS A 249 0.88 16.37 -14.57
N ASN A 250 1.89 16.24 -13.71
CA ASN A 250 2.63 17.38 -13.18
C ASN A 250 4.08 17.39 -13.68
N THR A 251 4.97 16.67 -13.00
CA THR A 251 6.40 16.59 -13.35
C THR A 251 6.89 15.16 -13.26
N ILE A 252 7.89 14.81 -14.08
CA ILE A 252 8.59 13.51 -14.05
C ILE A 252 9.06 13.18 -12.63
N ARG A 253 9.67 14.17 -11.95
CA ARG A 253 10.19 14.03 -10.59
C ARG A 253 9.13 13.58 -9.58
N ARG A 254 7.89 14.05 -9.72
CA ARG A 254 6.78 13.61 -8.86
C ARG A 254 6.41 12.15 -9.10
N GLY A 255 6.44 11.70 -10.36
CA GLY A 255 6.30 10.28 -10.70
C GLY A 255 7.39 9.41 -10.06
N MET A 256 8.64 9.86 -10.13
CA MET A 256 9.76 9.16 -9.49
C MET A 256 9.56 9.00 -7.97
N TYR A 257 9.10 10.05 -7.28
CA TYR A 257 8.79 9.95 -5.85
C TYR A 257 7.67 8.97 -5.54
N GLN A 258 6.68 8.88 -6.42
CA GLN A 258 5.59 7.92 -6.27
C GLN A 258 6.10 6.47 -6.42
N HIS A 259 7.05 6.20 -7.32
CA HIS A 259 7.68 4.87 -7.42
C HIS A 259 8.62 4.55 -6.25
N ILE A 260 9.39 5.53 -5.77
CA ILE A 260 10.17 5.39 -4.54
C ILE A 260 9.24 5.03 -3.37
N PHE A 261 8.07 5.66 -3.31
CA PHE A 261 7.04 5.33 -2.35
C PHE A 261 6.49 3.91 -2.54
N PHE A 262 6.19 3.48 -3.77
CA PHE A 262 5.74 2.11 -4.03
C PHE A 262 6.75 1.07 -3.55
N ASN A 263 8.05 1.29 -3.78
CA ASN A 263 9.10 0.39 -3.31
C ASN A 263 9.13 0.25 -1.78
N ARG A 264 8.68 1.28 -1.04
CA ARG A 264 8.62 1.27 0.43
C ARG A 264 7.37 0.59 0.99
N LEU A 265 6.42 0.17 0.14
CA LEU A 265 5.22 -0.56 0.60
C LEU A 265 5.57 -1.94 1.18
N LEU A 266 6.65 -2.56 0.68
CA LEU A 266 7.21 -3.77 1.25
C LEU A 266 8.44 -3.42 2.07
N ASP A 267 8.30 -3.44 3.39
CA ASP A 267 9.41 -3.26 4.32
C ASP A 267 10.20 -4.56 4.55
N ASP A 268 11.46 -4.43 4.97
CA ASP A 268 12.36 -5.57 5.17
C ASP A 268 11.86 -6.56 6.24
N VAL A 269 11.16 -6.07 7.27
CA VAL A 269 10.60 -6.93 8.34
C VAL A 269 9.49 -7.78 7.76
N THR A 270 8.53 -7.17 7.08
CA THR A 270 7.44 -7.90 6.40
C THR A 270 8.02 -8.90 5.38
N ARG A 271 9.02 -8.51 4.60
CA ARG A 271 9.69 -9.42 3.65
C ARG A 271 10.27 -10.66 4.35
N ASN A 272 10.91 -10.49 5.50
CA ASN A 272 11.49 -11.60 6.24
C ASN A 272 10.41 -12.49 6.88
N GLU A 273 9.33 -11.88 7.37
CA GLU A 273 8.24 -12.62 8.01
C GLU A 273 7.43 -13.44 6.99
N LEU A 274 7.23 -12.95 5.76
CA LEU A 274 6.43 -13.62 4.74
C LEU A 274 6.98 -15.03 4.41
N LYS A 275 6.16 -16.05 4.69
CA LYS A 275 6.42 -17.47 4.39
C LYS A 275 6.03 -17.83 2.96
N ILE A 276 6.59 -17.09 2.00
CA ILE A 276 6.55 -17.40 0.58
C ILE A 276 7.99 -17.52 0.07
N ASN A 277 8.15 -17.99 -1.17
CA ASN A 277 9.47 -18.12 -1.78
C ASN A 277 10.19 -16.77 -1.78
N ASP A 278 11.49 -16.76 -1.47
CA ASP A 278 12.33 -15.55 -1.47
C ASP A 278 12.29 -14.81 -2.81
N TYR A 279 12.11 -15.54 -3.92
CA TYR A 279 11.92 -14.98 -5.25
C TYR A 279 10.69 -14.05 -5.34
N ASP A 280 9.56 -14.44 -4.76
CA ASP A 280 8.30 -13.69 -4.86
C ASP A 280 8.23 -12.50 -3.89
N LYS A 281 9.18 -12.39 -2.96
CA LYS A 281 9.23 -11.32 -1.95
C LYS A 281 10.44 -10.40 -2.06
N GLN A 282 11.20 -10.47 -3.18
CA GLN A 282 12.37 -9.61 -3.38
C GLN A 282 12.05 -8.12 -3.26
N ASN A 283 10.96 -7.70 -3.88
CA ASN A 283 10.44 -6.33 -3.84
C ASN A 283 8.91 -6.32 -4.01
N ILE A 284 8.32 -5.13 -3.96
CA ILE A 284 6.88 -4.93 -4.08
C ILE A 284 6.30 -5.45 -5.42
N TYR A 285 7.04 -5.34 -6.52
CA TYR A 285 6.59 -5.73 -7.86
C TYR A 285 6.44 -7.26 -7.97
N TYR A 286 7.42 -8.02 -7.45
CA TYR A 286 7.32 -9.48 -7.39
C TYR A 286 6.19 -9.94 -6.47
N LEU A 287 6.07 -9.28 -5.31
CA LEU A 287 5.01 -9.62 -4.35
C LEU A 287 3.62 -9.38 -4.93
N LEU A 288 3.40 -8.23 -5.58
CA LEU A 288 2.13 -7.92 -6.24
C LEU A 288 1.84 -8.88 -7.39
N ARG A 289 2.85 -9.26 -8.19
CA ARG A 289 2.68 -10.27 -9.24
C ARG A 289 2.19 -11.59 -8.66
N TRP A 290 2.84 -12.07 -7.60
CA TRP A 290 2.45 -13.30 -6.91
C TRP A 290 1.03 -13.23 -6.34
N ILE A 291 0.64 -12.11 -5.71
CA ILE A 291 -0.71 -11.92 -5.17
C ILE A 291 -1.76 -12.01 -6.28
N ILE A 292 -1.52 -11.34 -7.42
CA ILE A 292 -2.50 -11.26 -8.50
C ILE A 292 -2.64 -12.60 -9.22
N GLN A 293 -1.52 -13.29 -9.46
CA GLN A 293 -1.53 -14.63 -10.06
C GLN A 293 -2.27 -15.64 -9.17
N ASN A 294 -2.12 -15.53 -7.85
CA ASN A 294 -2.73 -16.46 -6.89
C ASN A 294 -4.00 -15.90 -6.23
N TYR A 295 -4.59 -14.82 -6.76
CA TYR A 295 -5.60 -14.03 -6.04
C TYR A 295 -6.78 -14.88 -5.57
N HIS A 296 -7.32 -15.73 -6.44
CA HIS A 296 -8.47 -16.58 -6.12
C HIS A 296 -8.15 -17.59 -5.01
N THR A 297 -6.96 -18.18 -5.02
CA THR A 297 -6.50 -19.12 -3.97
C THR A 297 -6.31 -18.39 -2.64
N LEU A 298 -5.73 -17.19 -2.67
CA LEU A 298 -5.51 -16.38 -1.46
C LEU A 298 -6.84 -15.85 -0.90
N TRP A 299 -7.80 -15.55 -1.77
CA TRP A 299 -9.12 -15.06 -1.40
C TRP A 299 -10.03 -16.16 -0.85
N ALA A 300 -9.96 -17.37 -1.42
CA ALA A 300 -10.71 -18.54 -0.96
C ALA A 300 -10.16 -19.16 0.34
N LYS A 301 -9.07 -18.59 0.88
CA LYS A 301 -8.45 -19.04 2.11
C LYS A 301 -9.44 -18.99 3.28
N ASP A 302 -9.56 -20.11 3.98
CA ASP A 302 -10.40 -20.19 5.17
C ASP A 302 -9.84 -19.31 6.31
N ASN A 303 -10.65 -18.32 6.68
CA ASN A 303 -10.40 -17.38 7.76
C ASN A 303 -10.64 -17.99 9.15
N LEU A 304 -11.28 -19.15 9.26
CA LEU A 304 -11.51 -19.82 10.54
C LEU A 304 -10.39 -20.82 10.88
N SER A 305 -9.61 -21.25 9.89
CA SER A 305 -8.51 -22.18 10.10
C SER A 305 -7.44 -21.63 11.04
N MET A 306 -7.20 -22.35 12.14
CA MET A 306 -6.20 -22.03 13.16
C MET A 306 -4.77 -22.02 12.62
N ILE A 307 -4.50 -22.78 11.54
CA ILE A 307 -3.20 -22.82 10.87
C ILE A 307 -2.80 -21.42 10.36
N ASN A 308 -3.80 -20.60 10.03
CA ASN A 308 -3.64 -19.25 9.50
C ASN A 308 -3.63 -18.15 10.56
N LYS A 309 -3.84 -18.53 11.84
CA LYS A 309 -3.91 -17.61 12.98
C LYS A 309 -2.65 -17.63 13.82
N ARG A 310 -2.32 -16.50 14.43
CA ARG A 310 -1.29 -16.36 15.45
C ARG A 310 -1.82 -15.58 16.63
N LEU A 311 -1.23 -15.80 17.79
CA LEU A 311 -1.48 -14.99 18.96
C LEU A 311 -0.86 -13.61 18.78
N ARG A 312 -1.62 -12.55 19.02
CA ARG A 312 -1.13 -11.18 19.09
C ARG A 312 -0.77 -10.87 20.54
N CYS A 313 0.53 -10.77 20.84
CA CYS A 313 1.04 -10.39 22.15
C CYS A 313 1.56 -8.94 22.14
N ASN A 314 2.85 -8.76 21.85
CA ASN A 314 3.55 -7.49 22.03
C ASN A 314 3.24 -6.42 20.96
N GLU A 315 2.59 -6.81 19.87
CA GLU A 315 2.24 -5.89 18.77
C GLU A 315 1.19 -4.86 19.15
N TYR A 316 0.43 -5.09 20.22
CA TYR A 316 -0.60 -4.15 20.64
C TYR A 316 0.00 -2.77 20.92
N ILE A 317 1.07 -2.74 21.72
CA ILE A 317 1.81 -1.53 22.06
C ILE A 317 2.52 -0.97 20.81
N GLY A 318 3.16 -1.84 20.03
CA GLY A 318 3.81 -1.46 18.77
C GLY A 318 2.86 -0.83 17.75
N SER A 319 1.62 -1.30 17.67
CA SER A 319 0.62 -0.81 16.72
C SER A 319 0.25 0.66 16.94
N PHE A 320 0.22 1.14 18.19
CA PHE A 320 -0.04 2.55 18.49
C PHE A 320 1.11 3.45 18.10
N VAL A 321 2.34 3.01 18.40
CA VAL A 321 3.57 3.73 18.01
C VAL A 321 3.62 3.80 16.48
N THR A 322 3.43 2.67 15.81
CA THR A 322 3.37 2.56 14.35
C THR A 322 2.31 3.46 13.75
N ALA A 323 1.09 3.50 14.30
CA ALA A 323 0.01 4.33 13.77
C ALA A 323 0.35 5.83 13.79
N GLU A 324 0.92 6.32 14.90
CA GLU A 324 1.29 7.74 14.99
C GLU A 324 2.52 8.11 14.17
N ILE A 325 3.50 7.23 14.09
CA ILE A 325 4.65 7.43 13.20
C ILE A 325 4.19 7.42 11.74
N SER A 326 3.36 6.45 11.34
CA SER A 326 2.84 6.33 9.97
C SER A 326 2.07 7.57 9.54
N LYS A 327 1.18 8.09 10.40
CA LYS A 327 0.42 9.32 10.12
C LYS A 327 1.34 10.53 9.85
N ARG A 328 2.48 10.61 10.55
CA ARG A 328 3.44 11.71 10.41
C ARG A 328 4.37 11.51 9.21
N ILE A 329 4.82 10.28 8.97
CA ILE A 329 5.54 9.90 7.75
C ILE A 329 4.71 10.29 6.53
N ASN A 330 3.41 9.95 6.51
CA ASN A 330 2.52 10.30 5.40
C ASN A 330 2.48 11.80 5.12
N ARG A 331 2.46 12.63 6.18
CA ARG A 331 2.50 14.09 6.04
C ARG A 331 3.82 14.55 5.40
N VAL A 332 4.96 14.03 5.85
CA VAL A 332 6.27 14.42 5.29
C VAL A 332 6.42 13.95 3.85
N VAL A 333 6.03 12.70 3.56
CA VAL A 333 6.06 12.15 2.20
C VAL A 333 5.19 12.97 1.25
N SER A 334 4.01 13.42 1.70
CA SER A 334 3.13 14.25 0.88
C SER A 334 3.72 15.62 0.49
N LEU A 335 4.75 16.10 1.21
CA LEU A 335 5.43 17.36 0.88
C LEU A 335 6.43 17.22 -0.28
N GLY A 336 6.90 16.00 -0.59
CA GLY A 336 7.87 15.74 -1.66
C GLY A 336 9.12 16.63 -1.56
N ASP A 337 9.46 17.32 -2.65
CA ASP A 337 10.60 18.26 -2.74
C ASP A 337 10.53 19.45 -1.79
N LYS A 338 9.34 19.80 -1.30
CA LYS A 338 9.16 20.91 -0.37
C LYS A 338 9.47 20.53 1.07
N ALA A 339 9.70 19.25 1.35
CA ALA A 339 10.03 18.78 2.68
C ALA A 339 11.37 19.36 3.12
N MET A 340 11.34 20.21 4.15
CA MET A 340 12.57 20.74 4.75
C MET A 340 13.00 19.89 5.93
N LEU A 341 14.26 20.03 6.35
CA LEU A 341 14.82 19.38 7.54
C LEU A 341 13.91 19.55 8.79
N LYS A 342 13.28 20.72 8.92
CA LYS A 342 12.30 21.01 9.99
C LYS A 342 11.09 20.06 9.98
N ASP A 343 10.62 19.63 8.81
CA ASP A 343 9.48 18.72 8.69
C ASP A 343 9.84 17.31 9.16
N PHE A 344 11.06 16.86 8.88
CA PHE A 344 11.62 15.61 9.42
C PHE A 344 11.83 15.70 10.94
N LEU A 345 12.31 16.83 11.46
CA LEU A 345 12.40 17.06 12.91
C LEU A 345 11.01 17.05 13.57
N ASN A 346 9.99 17.60 12.90
CA ASN A 346 8.61 17.62 13.41
C ASN A 346 7.96 16.22 13.44
N LEU A 347 8.46 15.24 12.68
CA LEU A 347 8.01 13.86 12.74
C LEU A 347 8.16 13.29 14.16
N PHE A 348 9.27 13.60 14.84
CA PHE A 348 9.57 13.09 16.18
C PHE A 348 9.04 13.99 17.32
N LYS A 349 8.39 15.11 16.98
CA LYS A 349 7.66 15.97 17.94
C LYS A 349 6.27 15.39 18.26
N PHE A 350 6.24 14.20 18.85
CA PHE A 350 5.04 13.66 19.50
C PHE A 350 5.28 13.54 21.01
N PRO A 351 4.26 13.76 21.86
CA PRO A 351 4.43 13.57 23.29
C PRO A 351 4.62 12.09 23.61
N SER A 352 5.59 11.77 24.47
CA SER A 352 5.95 10.40 24.86
C SER A 352 4.77 9.66 25.51
N VAL A 353 3.93 10.38 26.26
CA VAL A 353 2.74 9.85 26.97
C VAL A 353 1.51 9.71 26.07
N ARG A 354 1.41 10.48 24.97
CA ARG A 354 0.17 10.53 24.17
C ARG A 354 -0.10 9.24 23.41
N VAL A 355 0.96 8.51 23.04
CA VAL A 355 0.88 7.26 22.27
C VAL A 355 0.16 6.17 23.08
N LEU A 356 0.39 6.11 24.39
CA LEU A 356 -0.32 5.19 25.29
C LEU A 356 -1.73 5.72 25.64
N TRP A 357 -1.82 6.95 26.12
CA TRP A 357 -3.02 7.43 26.83
C TRP A 357 -4.24 7.74 25.97
N GLY A 358 -4.09 7.90 24.66
CA GLY A 358 -5.23 8.16 23.78
C GLY A 358 -6.06 6.91 23.52
N ARG A 359 -5.40 5.76 23.30
CA ARG A 359 -6.05 4.55 22.79
C ARG A 359 -6.07 3.38 23.76
N PHE A 360 -5.15 3.28 24.72
CA PHE A 360 -5.24 2.25 25.77
C PHE A 360 -6.52 2.44 26.60
N HIS A 361 -6.95 3.68 26.82
CA HIS A 361 -8.16 3.98 27.58
C HIS A 361 -9.43 3.53 26.83
N GLU A 362 -9.53 3.85 25.53
CA GLU A 362 -10.65 3.41 24.67
C GLU A 362 -10.78 1.89 24.62
N LEU A 363 -9.66 1.16 24.65
CA LEU A 363 -9.65 -0.30 24.63
C LEU A 363 -9.91 -0.95 25.99
N LEU A 364 -9.63 -0.25 27.09
CA LEU A 364 -9.96 -0.69 28.44
C LEU A 364 -11.39 -0.34 28.85
N GLU A 365 -12.02 0.67 28.25
CA GLU A 365 -13.43 1.05 28.47
C GLU A 365 -14.41 0.34 27.53
N ALA A 366 -13.93 -0.22 26.41
CA ALA A 366 -14.72 -1.06 25.50
C ALA A 366 -14.86 -2.52 25.98
N CYS A 367 -14.26 -2.85 27.13
CA CYS A 367 -14.42 -4.10 27.86
C CYS A 367 -15.14 -3.81 29.18
#